data_AF-A0A364K0L8-F1
#
_entry.id   AF-A0A364K0L8-F1
#
_cell.length_a   1.000
_cell.length_b   1.000
_cell.length_c   1.000
_cell.angle_alpha   90.00
_cell.angle_beta   90.00
_cell.angle_gamma   90.00
#
_symmetry.space_group_name_H-M   'P 1'
#
loop_
_entity.id
_entity.type
_entity.pdbx_description
1 polymer ?
#
loop_
_entity_poly.entity_id
_entity_poly.type
_entity_poly.pdbx_seq_one_letter_code
_entity_poly.pdbx_strand_id
1 'polypeptide(L)'
;MICLAGAAAEEQIYGNRSTGARNDYEQAYRYVRTLIETGLSDLGIIDPELMDKEKLQTEMSKQLQHLFKRTSELLFQYRSLFMECLYMLLQEETLSGEEFRKRMHHFVA
;
A
#
# COMPACT_ATOMS: atom_id res chain seq x y z
N MET A 1 1.75 -3.37 1.74
CA MET A 1 0.53 -2.56 1.87
C MET A 1 0.85 -1.07 2.00
N ILE A 2 1.73 -0.64 2.93
CA ILE A 2 2.04 0.79 3.14
C ILE A 2 2.47 1.54 1.86
N CYS A 3 3.38 0.99 1.05
CA CYS A 3 3.78 1.61 -0.23
C CYS A 3 2.62 1.80 -1.23
N LEU A 4 1.51 1.08 -1.07
CA LEU A 4 0.35 1.22 -1.96
C LEU A 4 -0.70 2.17 -1.36
N ALA A 5 -0.54 2.61 -0.11
CA ALA A 5 -1.55 3.35 0.62
C ALA A 5 -1.78 4.75 0.06
N GLY A 6 -0.74 5.44 -0.43
CA GLY A 6 -0.87 6.75 -1.06
C GLY A 6 -1.76 6.69 -2.31
N ALA A 7 -1.41 5.82 -3.26
CA ALA A 7 -2.20 5.61 -4.48
C ALA A 7 -3.62 5.09 -4.20
N ALA A 8 -3.78 4.19 -3.22
CA ALA A 8 -5.08 3.68 -2.82
C ALA A 8 -5.96 4.79 -2.21
N ALA A 9 -5.40 5.66 -1.37
CA ALA A 9 -6.11 6.82 -0.83
C ALA A 9 -6.50 7.81 -1.92
N GLU A 10 -5.60 8.11 -2.86
CA GLU A 10 -5.92 8.99 -4.00
C GLU A 10 -7.08 8.44 -4.84
N GLU A 11 -7.05 7.15 -5.20
CA GLU A 11 -8.10 6.53 -5.99
C GLU A 11 -9.45 6.54 -5.26
N GLN A 12 -9.46 6.31 -3.94
CA GLN A 12 -10.68 6.33 -3.14
C GLN A 12 -11.30 7.72 -2.94
N ILE A 13 -10.46 8.76 -2.84
CA ILE A 13 -10.92 10.12 -2.51
C ILE A 13 -11.14 10.94 -3.77
N TYR A 14 -10.26 10.84 -4.76
CA TYR A 14 -10.25 11.66 -5.97
C TYR A 14 -10.66 10.90 -7.23
N GLY A 15 -10.87 9.58 -7.14
CA GLY A 15 -11.35 8.73 -8.25
C GLY A 15 -10.29 8.45 -9.32
N ASN A 16 -9.07 8.97 -9.17
CA ASN A 16 -7.96 8.79 -10.10
C ASN A 16 -6.65 8.64 -9.31
N ARG A 17 -5.63 8.10 -9.98
CA ARG A 17 -4.26 8.02 -9.44
C ARG A 17 -3.38 9.10 -10.05
N SER A 18 -2.38 9.54 -9.30
CA SER A 18 -1.36 10.48 -9.79
C SER A 18 -0.05 9.78 -10.18
N THR A 19 0.89 10.55 -10.75
CA THR A 19 2.27 10.12 -10.96
C THR A 19 3.12 10.17 -9.69
N GLY A 20 2.59 10.72 -8.59
CA GLY A 20 3.32 10.89 -7.33
C GLY A 20 3.69 9.58 -6.63
N ALA A 21 2.90 8.52 -6.83
CA ALA A 21 3.14 7.21 -6.23
C ALA A 21 4.23 6.38 -6.92
N ARG A 22 4.93 6.92 -7.94
CA ARG A 22 5.93 6.20 -8.73
C ARG A 22 6.99 5.50 -7.87
N ASN A 23 7.60 6.25 -6.96
CA ASN A 23 8.64 5.71 -6.08
C ASN A 23 8.08 4.58 -5.20
N ASP A 24 6.86 4.73 -4.69
CA ASP A 24 6.27 3.71 -3.83
C ASP A 24 5.94 2.42 -4.60
N TYR A 25 5.56 2.51 -5.88
CA TYR A 25 5.43 1.33 -6.73
C TYR A 25 6.77 0.62 -6.94
N GLU A 26 7.84 1.35 -7.25
CA GLU A 26 9.18 0.78 -7.41
C GLU A 26 9.62 0.03 -6.13
N GLN A 27 9.36 0.62 -4.96
CA GLN A 27 9.61 -0.03 -3.66
C GLN A 27 8.74 -1.28 -3.48
N ALA A 28 7.45 -1.20 -3.80
CA ALA A 28 6.53 -2.33 -3.69
C ALA A 28 6.95 -3.51 -4.59
N TYR A 29 7.34 -3.23 -5.84
CA TYR A 29 7.89 -4.23 -6.76
C TYR A 29 9.14 -4.90 -6.18
N ARG A 30 10.09 -4.11 -5.65
CA ARG A 30 11.29 -4.67 -5.05
C ARG A 30 10.97 -5.63 -3.90
N TYR A 31 10.07 -5.26 -3.00
CA TYR A 31 9.69 -6.13 -1.88
C TYR A 31 9.01 -7.42 -2.33
N VAL A 32 8.10 -7.34 -3.30
CA VAL A 32 7.41 -8.53 -3.83
C VAL A 32 8.40 -9.43 -4.57
N ARG A 33 9.34 -8.87 -5.33
CA ARG A 33 10.42 -9.63 -5.95
C ARG A 33 11.26 -10.37 -4.91
N THR A 34 11.71 -9.69 -3.85
CA THR A 34 12.45 -10.34 -2.76
C THR A 34 11.65 -11.46 -2.11
N LEU A 35 10.34 -11.27 -1.91
CA LEU A 35 9.45 -12.29 -1.35
C LEU A 35 9.40 -13.55 -2.23
N ILE A 36 9.38 -13.39 -3.57
CA ILE A 36 9.44 -14.50 -4.52
C ILE A 36 10.81 -15.19 -4.48
N GLU A 37 11.90 -14.42 -4.59
CA GLU A 37 13.27 -14.95 -4.67
C GLU A 37 13.71 -15.66 -3.38
N THR A 38 13.14 -15.29 -2.24
CA THR A 38 13.40 -15.93 -0.93
C THR A 38 12.47 -17.11 -0.64
N GLY A 39 11.61 -17.48 -1.58
CA GLY A 39 10.69 -18.61 -1.46
C GLY A 39 9.53 -18.38 -0.50
N LEU A 40 9.23 -17.13 -0.15
CA LEU A 40 8.14 -16.72 0.73
C LEU A 40 6.83 -16.44 -0.02
N SER A 41 6.80 -16.67 -1.33
CA SER A 41 5.60 -16.53 -2.16
C SER A 41 4.86 -17.86 -2.32
N ASP A 42 3.68 -17.81 -2.92
CA ASP A 42 2.89 -19.00 -3.28
C ASP A 42 3.64 -19.95 -4.23
N LEU A 43 4.70 -19.48 -4.89
CA LEU A 43 5.58 -20.31 -5.73
C LEU A 43 6.50 -21.23 -4.91
N GLY A 44 6.64 -20.98 -3.60
CA GLY A 44 7.58 -21.69 -2.73
C GLY A 44 9.04 -21.47 -3.12
N ILE A 45 9.91 -22.39 -2.75
CA ILE A 45 11.35 -22.34 -3.03
C ILE A 45 11.57 -22.59 -4.54
N ILE A 46 12.06 -21.57 -5.24
CA ILE A 46 12.37 -21.63 -6.67
C ILE A 46 13.84 -21.26 -6.91
N ASP A 47 14.37 -21.65 -8.07
CA ASP A 47 15.58 -21.04 -8.63
C ASP A 47 15.15 -19.83 -9.48
N PRO A 48 15.45 -18.59 -9.07
CA PRO A 48 15.06 -17.39 -9.81
C PRO A 48 15.67 -17.31 -11.21
N GLU A 49 16.83 -17.95 -11.46
CA GLU A 49 17.50 -17.91 -12.76
C GLU A 49 16.78 -18.78 -13.80
N LEU A 50 16.06 -19.81 -13.35
CA LEU A 50 15.26 -20.69 -14.20
C LEU A 50 13.84 -20.16 -14.43
N MET A 51 13.46 -19.07 -13.78
CA MET A 51 12.12 -18.50 -13.90
C MET A 51 12.02 -17.58 -15.12
N ASP A 52 11.02 -17.82 -15.95
CA ASP A 52 10.71 -16.93 -17.05
C ASP A 52 10.26 -15.54 -16.54
N LYS A 53 10.70 -14.48 -17.24
CA LYS A 53 10.44 -13.08 -16.86
C LYS A 53 8.95 -12.73 -16.91
N GLU A 54 8.21 -13.30 -17.86
CA GLU A 54 6.77 -13.08 -17.95
C GLU A 54 6.07 -13.68 -16.73
N LYS A 55 6.42 -14.93 -16.38
CA LYS A 55 5.89 -15.59 -15.18
C LYS A 55 6.20 -14.81 -13.90
N LEU A 56 7.42 -14.26 -13.77
CA LEU A 56 7.80 -13.43 -12.63
C LEU A 56 6.95 -12.15 -12.57
N GLN A 57 6.78 -11.47 -13.71
CA GLN A 57 5.95 -10.26 -13.79
C GLN A 57 4.49 -10.54 -13.45
N THR A 58 3.92 -11.64 -13.95
CA THR A 58 2.55 -12.04 -13.64
C THR A 58 2.36 -12.27 -12.15
N GLU A 59 3.26 -13.01 -11.50
CA GLU A 59 3.11 -13.30 -10.07
C GLU A 59 3.32 -12.06 -9.19
N MET A 60 4.29 -11.21 -9.54
CA MET A 60 4.44 -9.92 -8.88
C MET A 60 3.17 -9.05 -9.02
N SER A 61 2.60 -8.99 -10.22
CA SER A 61 1.40 -8.20 -10.50
C SER A 61 0.19 -8.71 -9.71
N LYS A 62 -0.01 -10.03 -9.67
CA LYS A 62 -1.06 -10.67 -8.87
C LYS A 62 -0.93 -10.33 -7.38
N GLN A 63 0.28 -10.44 -6.83
CA GLN A 63 0.52 -10.12 -5.43
C GLN A 63 0.31 -8.64 -5.13
N LEU A 64 0.79 -7.74 -6.00
CA LEU A 64 0.58 -6.30 -5.85
C LEU A 64 -0.90 -5.91 -5.94
N GLN A 65 -1.67 -6.51 -6.85
CA GLN A 65 -3.12 -6.28 -6.95
C GLN A 65 -3.85 -6.73 -5.68
N HIS A 66 -3.51 -7.90 -5.14
CA HIS A 66 -4.07 -8.38 -3.88
C HIS A 66 -3.74 -7.43 -2.71
N LEU A 67 -2.48 -7.01 -2.59
CA LEU A 67 -2.05 -6.05 -1.58
C LEU A 67 -2.73 -4.68 -1.74
N PHE A 68 -2.93 -4.22 -2.98
CA PHE A 68 -3.63 -2.98 -3.27
C PHE A 68 -5.08 -3.06 -2.80
N LYS A 69 -5.80 -4.11 -3.20
CA LYS A 69 -7.20 -4.35 -2.80
C LYS A 69 -7.35 -4.33 -1.27
N ARG A 70 -6.51 -5.09 -0.57
CA ARG A 70 -6.53 -5.15 0.90
C ARG A 70 -6.19 -3.79 1.54
N THR A 71 -5.29 -3.02 0.94
CA THR A 71 -4.96 -1.66 1.42
C THR A 71 -6.15 -0.73 1.25
N SER A 72 -6.83 -0.76 0.11
CA SER A 72 -8.06 0.00 -0.14
C SER A 72 -9.18 -0.39 0.83
N GLU A 73 -9.39 -1.68 1.07
CA GLU A 73 -10.38 -2.15 2.06
C GLU A 73 -10.08 -1.61 3.47
N LEU A 74 -8.81 -1.61 3.87
CA LEU A 74 -8.39 -1.07 5.17
C LEU A 74 -8.60 0.46 5.24
N LEU A 75 -8.20 1.20 4.22
CA LEU A 75 -8.44 2.65 4.16
C LEU A 75 -9.94 2.98 4.23
N PHE A 76 -10.78 2.16 3.59
CA PHE A 76 -12.23 2.32 3.65
C PHE A 76 -12.78 2.09 5.07
N GLN A 77 -12.28 1.09 5.79
CA GLN A 77 -12.68 0.82 7.18
C GLN A 77 -12.36 2.00 8.12
N TYR A 78 -11.23 2.68 7.90
CA TYR A 78 -10.79 3.84 8.69
C TYR A 78 -11.15 5.18 8.03
N ARG A 79 -12.11 5.21 7.09
CA ARG A 79 -12.38 6.39 6.26
C ARG A 79 -12.69 7.66 7.06
N SER A 80 -13.48 7.58 8.13
CA SER A 80 -13.80 8.76 8.93
C SER A 80 -12.56 9.35 9.61
N LEU A 81 -11.73 8.49 10.21
CA LEU A 81 -10.46 8.91 10.82
C LEU A 81 -9.49 9.46 9.78
N PHE A 82 -9.41 8.83 8.59
CA PHE A 82 -8.61 9.33 7.49
C PHE A 82 -9.04 10.75 7.08
N MET A 83 -10.34 11.00 6.93
CA MET A 83 -10.87 12.32 6.57
C MET A 83 -10.59 13.37 7.66
N GLU A 84 -10.68 12.98 8.92
CA GLU A 84 -10.33 13.85 10.05
C GLU A 84 -8.84 14.23 10.02
N CYS A 85 -7.94 13.25 9.81
CA CYS A 85 -6.51 13.47 9.66
C CYS A 85 -6.18 14.33 8.43
N LEU A 86 -6.86 14.09 7.31
CA LEU A 86 -6.70 14.87 6.08
C LEU A 86 -7.10 16.33 6.30
N TYR A 87 -8.22 16.58 6.98
CA TYR A 87 -8.67 17.94 7.27
C TYR A 87 -7.64 18.71 8.10
N MET A 88 -7.07 18.10 9.14
CA MET A 88 -6.02 18.74 9.93
C MET A 88 -4.75 18.99 9.11
N LEU A 89 -4.29 18.01 8.32
CA LEU A 89 -3.11 18.19 7.47
C LEU A 89 -3.31 19.31 6.44
N LEU A 90 -4.54 19.52 5.95
CA LEU A 90 -4.84 20.63 5.04
C LEU A 90 -4.84 22.00 5.74
N GLN A 91 -5.08 22.07 7.05
CA GLN A 91 -5.07 23.32 7.82
C GLN A 91 -3.68 23.64 8.40
N GLU A 92 -3.03 22.65 8.98
CA GLU A 92 -1.83 22.80 9.81
C GLU A 92 -0.55 22.31 9.12
N GLU A 93 -0.66 21.73 7.92
CA GLU A 93 0.41 21.08 7.12
C GLU A 93 1.15 19.92 7.81
N THR A 94 0.93 19.74 9.10
CA THR A 94 1.63 18.78 9.95
C THR A 94 0.66 18.12 10.92
N LEU A 95 0.85 16.82 11.16
CA LEU A 95 0.13 16.06 12.16
C LEU A 95 1.15 15.21 12.93
N SER A 96 1.30 15.48 14.23
CA SER A 96 2.25 14.74 15.04
C SER A 96 1.79 13.28 15.22
N GLY A 97 2.75 12.37 15.38
CA GLY A 97 2.42 10.97 15.61
C GLY A 97 1.65 10.74 16.92
N GLU A 98 1.85 11.59 17.93
CA GLU A 98 1.09 11.53 19.19
C GLU A 98 -0.38 11.89 18.98
N GLU A 99 -0.64 12.99 18.26
CA GLU A 99 -2.00 13.44 17.97
C GLU A 99 -2.74 12.45 17.05
N PHE A 100 -2.05 11.92 16.04
CA PHE A 100 -2.59 10.86 15.20
C PHE A 100 -2.98 9.62 16.02
N ARG A 101 -2.09 9.15 16.92
CA ARG A 101 -2.38 8.00 17.79
C ARG A 101 -3.56 8.25 18.72
N LYS A 102 -3.68 9.45 19.29
CA LYS A 102 -4.82 9.82 20.16
C LYS A 102 -6.15 9.65 19.42
N ARG A 103 -6.22 10.08 18.16
CA ARG A 103 -7.42 9.95 17.32
C ARG A 103 -7.68 8.52 16.88
N MET A 104 -6.63 7.77 16.53
CA MET A 104 -6.73 6.32 16.31
C MET A 104 -7.34 5.60 17.53
N HIS A 105 -6.89 5.92 18.75
CA HIS A 105 -7.46 5.32 19.97
C HIS A 105 -8.92 5.70 20.19
N HIS A 106 -9.31 6.95 19.90
CA HIS A 106 -10.70 7.38 20.00
C HIS A 106 -11.61 6.71 18.95
N PHE A 107 -11.09 6.43 17.76
CA PHE A 107 -11.84 5.78 16.69
C PHE A 107 -12.11 4.28 16.95
N VAL A 108 -11.19 3.60 17.65
CA VAL A 108 -11.27 2.16 17.93
C VAL A 108 -12.04 1.85 19.23
N ALA A 109 -12.21 2.85 20.10
CA ALA A 109 -12.94 2.74 21.38
C ALA A 109 -14.46 2.83 21.18
#